data_AF-A0A2V6EHG2-F1
#
_entry.id   AF-A0A2V6EHG2-F1
#
_cell.length_a   1.000
_cell.length_b   1.000
_cell.length_c   1.000
_cell.angle_alpha   90.00
_cell.angle_beta   90.00
_cell.angle_gamma   90.00
#
_symmetry.space_group_name_H-M   'P 1'
#
loop_
_entity.id
_entity.type
_entity.pdbx_description
1 polymer ?
#
loop_
_entity_poly.entity_id
_entity_poly.type
_entity_poly.pdbx_seq_one_letter_code
_entity_poly.pdbx_strand_id
1 'polypeptide(L)'
;MIERGTEIVKVESGKSRQRDKFGAMNVFPKLFFSAAAVFAVLVSATDTVATATPSHGGPTTSSSGHPTGRLIVQRAPNFGTDLSIRLLIDGKKVADIPRNQHYGGVLAAGRHVLTALALPNTQSRRPTTIGVTIKSRQVYIFTATWEGDRLALRSSNFYMPTVRANVR
;
A
#
# COMPACT_ATOMS: atom_id res chain seq x y z
N MET A 1 -18.24 -28.99 62.80
CA MET A 1 -17.07 -28.07 62.79
C MET A 1 -16.88 -27.64 61.34
N ILE A 2 -17.55 -26.58 60.85
CA ILE A 2 -17.14 -25.14 60.78
C ILE A 2 -15.69 -25.01 60.27
N GLU A 3 -15.34 -24.37 59.15
CA GLU A 3 -15.56 -23.00 58.60
C GLU A 3 -15.62 -23.04 57.05
N ARG A 4 -16.43 -22.27 56.29
CA ARG A 4 -16.62 -20.81 56.10
C ARG A 4 -15.39 -20.02 55.63
N GLY A 5 -15.44 -19.52 54.39
CA GLY A 5 -14.45 -18.58 53.83
C GLY A 5 -14.87 -18.04 52.46
N THR A 6 -15.76 -17.05 52.48
CA THR A 6 -16.33 -16.25 51.39
C THR A 6 -15.28 -15.40 50.65
N GLU A 7 -15.39 -15.31 49.31
CA GLU A 7 -15.39 -14.11 48.39
C GLU A 7 -14.58 -12.85 48.81
N ILE A 8 -13.87 -12.03 47.99
CA ILE A 8 -14.24 -11.23 46.79
C ILE A 8 -13.04 -10.29 46.40
N VAL A 9 -13.05 -9.74 45.16
CA VAL A 9 -12.48 -8.43 44.69
C VAL A 9 -10.95 -8.33 44.46
N LYS A 10 -10.42 -8.18 43.22
CA LYS A 10 -10.36 -7.07 42.22
C LYS A 10 -9.09 -6.18 42.36
N VAL A 11 -8.56 -5.80 41.18
CA VAL A 11 -7.70 -4.62 40.84
C VAL A 11 -6.17 -4.74 41.01
N GLU A 12 -5.51 -4.98 39.87
CA GLU A 12 -4.43 -4.18 39.25
C GLU A 12 -3.51 -3.30 40.13
N SER A 13 -2.19 -3.47 39.99
CA SER A 13 -1.26 -2.42 39.53
C SER A 13 0.22 -2.78 39.74
N GLY A 14 0.99 -2.74 38.66
CA GLY A 14 2.34 -2.15 38.63
C GLY A 14 3.51 -2.89 39.28
N LYS A 15 4.32 -3.60 38.48
CA LYS A 15 5.78 -3.51 38.64
C LYS A 15 6.52 -3.65 37.32
N SER A 16 6.87 -2.50 36.76
CA SER A 16 7.90 -2.33 35.74
C SER A 16 9.16 -3.12 36.12
N ARG A 17 9.59 -4.02 35.24
CA ARG A 17 10.98 -4.50 35.17
C ARG A 17 11.40 -4.50 33.70
N GLN A 18 11.67 -3.28 33.25
CA GLN A 18 12.61 -2.97 32.18
C GLN A 18 13.90 -3.79 32.41
N ARG A 19 14.13 -4.78 31.54
CA ARG A 19 15.42 -5.45 31.38
C ARG A 19 15.79 -5.33 29.92
N ASP A 20 16.49 -4.23 29.69
CA ASP A 20 17.16 -3.88 28.46
C ASP A 20 18.20 -4.96 28.18
N LYS A 21 17.93 -5.78 27.17
CA LYS A 21 18.92 -6.68 26.58
C LYS A 21 19.19 -6.19 25.16
N PHE A 22 19.79 -5.00 25.08
CA PHE A 22 20.55 -4.56 23.92
C PHE A 22 21.76 -5.47 23.79
N GLY A 23 21.59 -6.56 23.04
CA GLY A 23 22.68 -7.42 22.58
C GLY A 23 23.46 -6.71 21.49
N ALA A 24 24.71 -6.36 21.81
CA ALA A 24 25.89 -6.22 20.96
C ALA A 24 25.63 -6.02 19.45
N MET A 25 25.69 -4.79 18.92
CA MET A 25 26.93 -4.15 18.46
C MET A 25 27.90 -5.10 17.74
N ASN A 26 27.60 -5.38 16.46
CA ASN A 26 28.65 -5.65 15.49
C ASN A 26 28.84 -4.40 14.63
N VAL A 27 29.91 -3.69 14.94
CA VAL A 27 30.45 -2.54 14.22
C VAL A 27 31.23 -3.08 13.02
N PHE A 28 30.86 -2.71 11.79
CA PHE A 28 31.81 -2.67 10.68
C PHE A 28 31.60 -1.40 9.84
N PRO A 29 32.69 -0.71 9.45
CA PRO A 29 32.69 0.71 9.10
C PRO A 29 32.61 0.94 7.59
N LYS A 30 32.63 2.24 7.19
CA LYS A 30 32.97 2.81 5.87
C LYS A 30 31.74 3.32 5.09
N LEU A 31 31.69 4.51 4.50
CA LEU A 31 32.67 5.59 4.26
C LEU A 31 31.84 6.85 3.96
N PHE A 32 32.29 7.99 4.46
CA PHE A 32 31.87 9.30 3.98
C PHE A 32 32.30 9.45 2.51
N PHE A 33 31.35 9.52 1.59
CA PHE A 33 31.59 10.09 0.26
C PHE A 33 30.79 11.39 0.16
N SER A 34 31.40 12.44 0.72
CA SER A 34 31.07 13.82 0.36
C SER A 34 31.70 14.08 -1.00
N ALA A 35 30.87 14.30 -2.03
CA ALA A 35 31.31 14.81 -3.31
C ALA A 35 30.51 16.08 -3.59
N ALA A 36 31.16 17.21 -3.33
CA ALA A 36 30.71 18.52 -3.74
C ALA A 36 30.59 18.55 -5.27
N ALA A 37 29.40 18.88 -5.78
CA ALA A 37 29.22 19.33 -7.15
C ALA A 37 28.76 20.78 -7.11
N VAL A 38 29.74 21.68 -7.18
CA VAL A 38 29.55 23.10 -7.45
C VAL A 38 29.19 23.21 -8.94
N PHE A 39 27.98 23.62 -9.26
CA PHE A 39 27.64 24.11 -10.60
C PHE A 39 27.24 25.58 -10.49
N ALA A 40 28.21 26.44 -10.74
CA ALA A 40 27.98 27.84 -11.06
C ALA A 40 27.64 27.92 -12.55
N VAL A 41 26.39 28.24 -12.88
CA VAL A 41 26.04 28.78 -14.20
C VAL A 41 25.41 30.15 -13.98
N LEU A 42 26.23 31.16 -14.20
CA LEU A 42 25.83 32.56 -14.32
C LEU A 42 25.34 32.77 -15.76
N VAL A 43 24.05 33.10 -15.92
CA VAL A 43 23.53 33.71 -17.15
C VAL A 43 22.82 35.00 -16.74
N SER A 44 23.44 36.12 -17.09
CA SER A 44 22.92 37.47 -16.84
C SER A 44 21.78 37.83 -17.81
N ALA A 45 20.90 38.68 -17.29
CA ALA A 45 19.55 39.01 -17.75
C ALA A 45 19.44 39.74 -19.09
N THR A 46 18.28 39.57 -19.73
CA THR A 46 17.57 40.67 -20.40
C THR A 46 16.09 40.59 -20.05
N ASP A 47 15.57 41.63 -19.39
CA ASP A 47 14.17 41.81 -19.04
C ASP A 47 13.31 42.06 -20.30
N THR A 48 12.26 41.26 -20.48
CA THR A 48 11.05 41.74 -21.15
C THR A 48 9.84 41.23 -20.38
N VAL A 49 9.13 42.17 -19.76
CA VAL A 49 7.82 42.00 -19.16
C VAL A 49 6.82 41.65 -20.26
N ALA A 50 6.23 40.46 -20.16
CA ALA A 50 4.98 40.13 -20.83
C ALA A 50 4.07 39.43 -19.81
N THR A 51 3.15 40.21 -19.24
CA THR A 51 2.02 39.71 -18.46
C THR A 51 1.13 38.87 -19.36
N ALA A 52 1.09 37.56 -19.12
CA ALA A 52 0.01 36.68 -19.55
C ALA A 52 -0.15 35.53 -18.53
N THR A 53 -1.25 35.61 -17.77
CA THR A 53 -2.00 34.56 -17.04
C THR A 53 -1.29 33.27 -16.60
N PRO A 54 -1.40 32.86 -15.31
CA PRO A 54 -0.90 31.56 -14.85
C PRO A 54 -1.74 30.42 -15.45
N SER A 55 -1.31 29.92 -16.60
CA SER A 55 -1.71 28.61 -17.10
C SER A 55 -1.16 27.56 -16.13
N HIS A 56 -2.02 27.07 -15.24
CA HIS A 56 -1.81 25.82 -14.52
C HIS A 56 -1.89 24.65 -15.51
N GLY A 57 -0.92 24.58 -16.41
CA GLY A 57 -0.72 23.48 -17.33
C GLY A 57 0.05 22.35 -16.65
N GLY A 58 -0.54 21.73 -15.62
CA GLY A 58 -0.20 20.34 -15.33
C GLY A 58 -0.53 19.53 -16.59
N PRO A 59 0.22 18.47 -16.95
CA PRO A 59 -0.11 17.67 -18.11
C PRO A 59 -1.51 17.11 -17.93
N THR A 60 -2.49 17.75 -18.56
CA THR A 60 -3.76 17.13 -18.84
C THR A 60 -3.43 16.09 -19.90
N THR A 61 -3.17 14.87 -19.45
CA THR A 61 -3.39 13.71 -20.30
C THR A 61 -4.88 13.74 -20.64
N SER A 62 -5.24 14.50 -21.67
CA SER A 62 -6.46 14.32 -22.43
C SER A 62 -6.35 12.94 -23.05
N SER A 63 -6.77 11.92 -22.30
CA SER A 63 -6.96 10.60 -22.87
C SER A 63 -8.07 10.74 -23.91
N SER A 64 -7.70 10.95 -25.17
CA SER A 64 -8.55 10.68 -26.34
C SER A 64 -8.80 9.17 -26.50
N GLY A 65 -8.81 8.44 -25.38
CA GLY A 65 -8.85 6.99 -25.29
C GLY A 65 -10.14 6.55 -24.62
N HIS A 66 -10.55 5.33 -24.99
CA HIS A 66 -11.68 4.57 -24.49
C HIS A 66 -12.09 4.91 -23.05
N PRO A 67 -13.41 4.95 -22.74
CA PRO A 67 -13.88 5.25 -21.39
C PRO A 67 -13.14 4.41 -20.35
N THR A 68 -12.58 5.05 -19.32
CA THR A 68 -11.77 4.37 -18.28
C THR A 68 -12.31 4.61 -16.88
N GLY A 69 -12.10 3.65 -15.98
CA GLY A 69 -12.32 3.79 -14.54
C GLY A 69 -11.05 3.56 -13.73
N ARG A 70 -11.07 3.94 -12.45
CA ARG A 70 -9.94 3.79 -11.52
C ARG A 70 -10.14 2.57 -10.63
N LEU A 71 -9.13 1.72 -10.54
CA LEU A 71 -9.10 0.57 -9.64
C LEU A 71 -8.05 0.78 -8.55
N ILE A 72 -8.45 0.59 -7.30
CA ILE A 72 -7.57 0.57 -6.14
C ILE A 72 -7.70 -0.80 -5.48
N VAL A 73 -6.57 -1.47 -5.26
CA VAL A 73 -6.54 -2.71 -4.47
C VAL A 73 -5.63 -2.51 -3.28
N GLN A 74 -6.18 -2.69 -2.09
CA GLN A 74 -5.54 -2.43 -0.81
C GLN A 74 -5.29 -3.73 -0.07
N ARG A 75 -4.28 -3.71 0.79
CA ARG A 75 -3.94 -4.84 1.67
C ARG A 75 -4.46 -4.56 3.07
N ALA A 76 -5.27 -5.47 3.62
CA ALA A 76 -5.67 -5.39 5.01
C ALA A 76 -4.47 -5.63 5.97
N PRO A 77 -4.48 -5.05 7.18
CA PRO A 77 -3.43 -5.27 8.17
C PRO A 77 -3.28 -6.73 8.62
N ASN A 78 -4.35 -7.53 8.56
CA ASN A 78 -4.37 -8.93 9.02
C ASN A 78 -3.45 -9.88 8.22
N PHE A 79 -2.84 -9.44 7.12
CA PHE A 79 -1.79 -10.19 6.43
C PHE A 79 -0.43 -10.22 7.15
N GLY A 80 -0.26 -9.45 8.23
CA GLY A 80 1.01 -9.37 8.96
C GLY A 80 2.08 -8.59 8.20
N THR A 81 3.34 -8.95 8.37
CA THR A 81 4.51 -8.30 7.76
C THR A 81 5.08 -9.05 6.57
N ASP A 82 4.97 -10.38 6.59
CA ASP A 82 5.79 -11.25 5.74
C ASP A 82 5.09 -11.63 4.43
N LEU A 83 3.80 -11.31 4.32
CA LEU A 83 2.99 -11.61 3.15
C LEU A 83 2.81 -10.39 2.25
N SER A 84 2.98 -10.59 0.95
CA SER A 84 2.59 -9.68 -0.11
C SER A 84 1.41 -10.25 -0.90
N ILE A 85 0.62 -9.39 -1.54
CA ILE A 85 -0.45 -9.81 -2.43
C ILE A 85 0.01 -9.62 -3.86
N ARG A 86 0.20 -10.71 -4.60
CA ARG A 86 0.32 -10.64 -6.05
C ARG A 86 -1.05 -10.40 -6.66
N LEU A 87 -1.17 -9.31 -7.39
CA LEU A 87 -2.37 -8.94 -8.13
C LEU A 87 -2.18 -9.21 -9.61
N LEU A 88 -3.16 -9.89 -10.19
CA LEU A 88 -3.30 -10.07 -11.62
C LEU A 88 -4.62 -9.45 -12.08
N ILE A 89 -4.59 -8.81 -13.24
CA ILE A 89 -5.75 -8.28 -13.94
C ILE A 89 -5.81 -8.97 -15.30
N ASP A 90 -6.94 -9.61 -15.60
CA ASP A 90 -7.14 -10.36 -16.84
C ASP A 90 -6.04 -11.40 -17.10
N GLY A 91 -5.57 -12.05 -16.02
CA GLY A 91 -4.50 -13.05 -16.06
C GLY A 91 -3.08 -12.48 -16.13
N LYS A 92 -2.90 -11.16 -16.26
CA LYS A 92 -1.58 -10.51 -16.29
C LYS A 92 -1.20 -9.99 -14.92
N LYS A 93 0.00 -10.33 -14.45
CA LYS A 93 0.54 -9.75 -13.21
C LYS A 93 0.75 -8.25 -13.38
N VAL A 94 0.15 -7.45 -12.49
CA VAL A 94 0.28 -5.99 -12.52
C VAL A 94 1.06 -5.43 -11.33
N ALA A 95 1.04 -6.11 -10.18
CA ALA A 95 1.76 -5.66 -9.00
C ALA A 95 1.97 -6.79 -7.99
N ASP A 96 3.00 -6.67 -7.17
CA ASP A 96 3.05 -7.31 -5.86
C ASP A 96 2.85 -6.20 -4.81
N ILE A 97 1.87 -6.35 -3.92
CA ILE A 97 1.44 -5.34 -2.94
C ILE A 97 1.96 -5.79 -1.56
N PRO A 98 3.11 -5.28 -1.10
CA PRO A 98 3.64 -5.58 0.22
C PRO A 98 2.90 -4.80 1.32
N ARG A 99 3.38 -4.93 2.56
CA ARG A 99 2.88 -4.14 3.69
C ARG A 99 2.94 -2.64 3.40
N ASN A 100 1.92 -1.92 3.89
CA ASN A 100 1.78 -0.45 3.77
C ASN A 100 1.81 0.07 2.33
N GLN A 101 1.38 -0.78 1.38
CA GLN A 101 1.22 -0.37 0.00
C GLN A 101 -0.16 -0.74 -0.55
N HIS A 102 -0.54 -0.08 -1.64
CA HIS A 102 -1.74 -0.39 -2.42
C HIS A 102 -1.44 -0.35 -3.91
N TYR A 103 -2.15 -1.14 -4.69
CA TYR A 103 -2.21 -0.95 -6.13
C TYR A 103 -3.20 0.17 -6.47
N GLY A 104 -2.84 1.04 -7.39
CA GLY A 104 -3.75 2.03 -7.98
C GLY A 104 -3.51 2.13 -9.47
N GLY A 105 -4.51 1.85 -10.30
CA GLY A 105 -4.38 1.85 -11.75
C GLY A 105 -5.65 2.32 -12.45
N VAL A 106 -5.53 2.53 -13.76
CA VAL A 106 -6.64 2.88 -14.65
C VAL A 106 -6.93 1.68 -15.53
N LEU A 107 -8.20 1.29 -15.62
CA LEU A 107 -8.67 0.19 -16.46
C LEU A 107 -9.66 0.74 -17.47
N ALA A 108 -9.74 0.10 -18.64
CA ALA A 108 -10.80 0.35 -19.59
C ALA A 108 -12.17 0.07 -18.94
N ALA A 109 -13.23 0.72 -19.43
CA ALA A 109 -14.57 0.37 -19.04
C ALA A 109 -14.93 -0.99 -19.68
N GLY A 110 -15.55 -1.86 -18.89
CA GLY A 110 -15.84 -3.23 -19.32
C GLY A 110 -15.68 -4.24 -18.19
N ARG A 111 -15.73 -5.53 -18.56
CA ARG A 111 -15.53 -6.63 -17.61
C ARG A 111 -14.05 -6.94 -17.48
N HIS A 112 -13.59 -7.02 -16.24
CA HIS A 112 -12.24 -7.41 -15.88
C HIS A 112 -12.27 -8.51 -14.83
N VAL A 113 -11.21 -9.32 -14.80
CA VAL A 113 -11.02 -10.38 -13.83
C VAL A 113 -9.85 -10.01 -12.93
N LEU A 114 -10.13 -9.86 -11.63
CA LEU A 114 -9.10 -9.61 -10.62
C LEU A 114 -8.74 -10.94 -9.96
N THR A 115 -7.45 -11.29 -9.96
CA THR A 115 -6.94 -12.46 -9.25
C THR A 115 -5.91 -12.01 -8.22
N ALA A 116 -6.08 -12.43 -6.97
CA ALA A 116 -5.17 -12.13 -5.88
C ALA A 116 -4.61 -13.41 -5.26
N LEU A 117 -3.31 -13.42 -5.00
CA LEU A 117 -2.59 -14.53 -4.38
C LEU A 117 -1.64 -13.99 -3.30
N ALA A 118 -1.65 -14.62 -2.12
CA ALA A 118 -0.70 -14.30 -1.06
C ALA A 118 0.66 -14.95 -1.33
N LEU A 119 1.75 -14.21 -1.10
CA LEU A 119 3.12 -14.66 -1.27
C LEU A 119 3.99 -14.31 -0.05
N PRO A 120 4.94 -15.18 0.34
CA PRO A 120 5.19 -16.51 -0.23
C PRO A 120 4.03 -17.48 0.04
N ASN A 121 3.71 -18.32 -0.95
CA ASN A 121 2.60 -19.27 -0.87
C ASN A 121 3.05 -20.65 -0.35
N THR A 122 3.64 -20.68 0.85
CA THR A 122 4.19 -21.91 1.44
C THR A 122 3.12 -22.95 1.76
N GLN A 123 1.88 -22.52 1.96
CA GLN A 123 0.74 -23.37 2.27
C GLN A 123 -0.07 -23.79 1.04
N SER A 124 0.44 -23.55 -0.18
CA SER A 124 -0.26 -23.88 -1.44
C SER A 124 -1.70 -23.35 -1.49
N ARG A 125 -1.94 -22.17 -0.90
CA ARG A 125 -3.24 -21.52 -0.88
C ARG A 125 -3.70 -21.21 -2.29
N ARG A 126 -5.00 -21.39 -2.53
CA ARG A 126 -5.61 -21.09 -3.82
C ARG A 126 -5.69 -19.57 -4.04
N PRO A 127 -5.43 -19.08 -5.26
CA PRO A 127 -5.75 -17.70 -5.61
C PRO A 127 -7.24 -17.42 -5.45
N THR A 128 -7.59 -16.16 -5.19
CA THR A 128 -8.99 -15.70 -5.24
C THR A 128 -9.21 -14.86 -6.47
N THR A 129 -10.22 -15.25 -7.24
CA THR A 129 -10.59 -14.63 -8.51
C THR A 129 -11.99 -14.03 -8.39
N ILE A 130 -12.15 -12.78 -8.79
CA ILE A 130 -13.46 -12.10 -8.88
C ILE A 130 -13.61 -11.39 -10.21
N GLY A 131 -14.84 -11.32 -10.72
CA GLY A 131 -15.19 -10.47 -11.85
C GLY A 131 -15.62 -9.09 -11.38
N VAL A 132 -15.19 -8.04 -12.06
CA VAL A 132 -15.63 -6.66 -11.84
C VAL A 132 -16.00 -6.00 -13.16
N THR A 133 -17.10 -5.25 -13.17
CA THR A 133 -17.45 -4.39 -14.31
C THR A 133 -17.06 -2.97 -13.98
N ILE A 134 -16.05 -2.45 -14.66
CA ILE A 134 -15.56 -1.08 -14.52
C ILE A 134 -16.39 -0.16 -15.40
N LYS A 135 -16.95 0.89 -14.81
CA LYS A 135 -17.62 1.97 -15.52
C LYS A 135 -16.69 3.17 -15.67
N SER A 136 -16.94 3.94 -16.73
CA SER A 136 -16.21 5.18 -17.01
C SER A 136 -16.31 6.14 -15.84
N ARG A 137 -15.20 6.78 -15.48
CA ARG A 137 -15.09 7.83 -14.45
C ARG A 137 -15.52 7.39 -13.04
N GLN A 138 -15.62 6.09 -12.78
CA GLN A 138 -15.88 5.55 -11.44
C GLN A 138 -14.60 5.04 -10.77
N VAL A 139 -14.60 5.03 -9.44
CA VAL A 139 -13.52 4.51 -8.61
C VAL A 139 -14.01 3.25 -7.91
N TYR A 140 -13.25 2.17 -8.06
CA TYR A 140 -13.51 0.89 -7.42
C TYR A 140 -12.39 0.61 -6.44
N ILE A 141 -12.76 0.32 -5.19
CA ILE A 141 -11.80 0.00 -4.14
C ILE A 141 -12.07 -1.42 -3.67
N PHE A 142 -11.04 -2.25 -3.69
CA PHE A 142 -11.08 -3.58 -3.12
C PHE A 142 -10.05 -3.69 -2.01
N THR A 143 -10.45 -4.28 -0.89
CA THR A 143 -9.55 -4.67 0.18
C THR A 143 -9.34 -6.17 0.09
N ALA A 144 -8.11 -6.57 -0.18
CA ALA A 144 -7.68 -7.93 0.05
C ALA A 144 -7.57 -8.16 1.56
N THR A 145 -8.23 -9.19 2.07
CA THR A 145 -8.27 -9.55 3.50
C THR A 145 -8.14 -11.06 3.67
N TRP A 146 -7.59 -11.51 4.80
CA TRP A 146 -7.83 -12.89 5.24
C TRP A 146 -9.26 -13.05 5.77
N GLU A 147 -9.88 -14.15 5.38
CA GLU A 147 -11.16 -14.63 5.86
C GLU A 147 -11.00 -16.11 6.21
N GLY A 148 -10.77 -16.38 7.49
CA GLY A 148 -10.20 -17.65 7.93
C GLY A 148 -8.85 -17.89 7.25
N ASP A 149 -8.71 -19.04 6.58
CA ASP A 149 -7.49 -19.43 5.85
C ASP A 149 -7.48 -18.99 4.38
N ARG A 150 -8.50 -18.23 3.94
CA ARG A 150 -8.65 -17.83 2.53
C ARG A 150 -8.46 -16.34 2.33
N LEU A 151 -7.73 -15.98 1.28
CA LEU A 151 -7.64 -14.60 0.82
C LEU A 151 -8.97 -14.23 0.15
N ALA A 152 -9.62 -13.16 0.57
CA ALA A 152 -10.82 -12.63 -0.08
C ALA A 152 -10.55 -11.22 -0.63
N LEU A 153 -11.13 -10.89 -1.78
CA LEU A 153 -11.20 -9.53 -2.29
C LEU A 153 -12.59 -8.97 -1.98
N ARG A 154 -12.66 -8.01 -1.06
CA ARG A 154 -13.91 -7.39 -0.63
C ARG A 154 -14.02 -5.98 -1.21
N SER A 155 -15.17 -5.65 -1.80
CA SER A 155 -15.46 -4.27 -2.18
C SER A 155 -15.46 -3.40 -0.93
N SER A 156 -14.85 -2.22 -1.02
CA SER A 156 -14.72 -1.27 0.08
C SER A 156 -15.12 0.12 -0.39
N ASN A 157 -15.71 0.91 0.51
CA ASN A 157 -15.86 2.35 0.30
C ASN A 157 -14.77 3.14 1.04
N PHE A 158 -13.96 2.46 1.84
CA PHE A 158 -12.88 3.06 2.61
C PHE A 158 -11.55 2.93 1.86
N TYR A 159 -10.85 4.05 1.75
CA TYR A 159 -9.50 4.13 1.20
C TYR A 159 -8.49 4.22 2.34
N MET A 160 -7.62 3.21 2.46
CA MET A 160 -6.43 3.26 3.32
C MET A 160 -5.30 4.06 2.65
N PRO A 161 -4.90 5.22 3.19
CA PRO A 161 -3.79 6.00 2.65
C PRO A 161 -2.48 5.27 2.91
N THR A 162 -1.88 4.74 1.84
CA THR A 162 -0.64 3.97 1.85
C THR A 162 0.20 4.35 0.63
N VAL A 163 1.45 3.89 0.57
CA VAL A 163 2.31 4.15 -0.59
C VAL A 163 1.83 3.34 -1.79
N ARG A 164 1.88 3.89 -3.00
CA ARG A 164 1.51 3.13 -4.20
C ARG A 164 2.55 2.05 -4.48
N ALA A 165 2.09 0.83 -4.74
CA ALA A 165 2.93 -0.29 -5.12
C ALA A 165 3.49 -0.10 -6.53
N ASN A 166 4.72 -0.59 -6.74
CA ASN A 166 5.33 -0.59 -8.06
C ASN A 166 4.53 -1.49 -9.01
N VAL A 167 4.13 -0.91 -10.13
CA VAL A 167 3.45 -1.62 -11.21
C VAL A 167 4.52 -2.25 -12.11
N ARG A 168 4.28 -3.50 -12.53
CA ARG A 168 5.13 -4.24 -13.45
C ARG A 168 4.49 -4.36 -14.83
#